data_AF-E9E689-F1
#
_entry.id   AF-E9E689-F1
#
_cell.length_a   1.000
_cell.length_b   1.000
_cell.length_c   1.000
_cell.angle_alpha   90.00
_cell.angle_beta   90.00
_cell.angle_gamma   90.00
#
_symmetry.space_group_name_H-M   'P 1'
#
loop_
_entity.id
_entity.type
_entity.pdbx_description
1 polymer ?
#
loop_
_entity_poly.entity_id
_entity_poly.type
_entity_poly.pdbx_seq_one_letter_code
_entity_poly.pdbx_strand_id
1 'polypeptide(L)'
;MIKLFSAILALSVSLHAHMIQRDKSDSTDRSQDVKATGTKFVHPGIFVDRSQLRRMRSKVQAGEHPWTDAYTAMMKHRYAKITAPMPHKNVKCGAYSKPDDGCSDERSNAMAAYLNALAWFTHKDQSKADLTISIMNGWAKTIKQHTGDNAPLQAAWAASLWARAAEILRYSGAGWTSDDIESFKRMLKHVYLPIVKHGSKKPNNWELSLMEASISIAVFLNNRTLYEDSLTRFIKAASYYIYLKKDGSEPKRPQGTTKETLVNWWHGQTKFLENGIPMEACRDLMHSSYGIASISHVAETARIQGRDLYSEDTGTRLRYALEFLTKYDTKRGSTNPPAWLCNAF
;
A
#
# COMPACT_ATOMS: atom_id res chain seq x y z
N MET A 1 -7.34 10.61 -26.05
CA MET A 1 -8.04 10.36 -24.76
C MET A 1 -7.02 9.82 -23.77
N ILE A 2 -7.12 10.18 -22.49
CA ILE A 2 -6.12 10.07 -21.39
C ILE A 2 -5.40 11.41 -21.14
N LYS A 3 -6.11 12.29 -20.42
CA LYS A 3 -5.55 13.35 -19.57
C LYS A 3 -5.70 12.91 -18.11
N LEU A 4 -4.80 13.40 -17.26
CA LEU A 4 -4.70 13.35 -15.79
C LEU A 4 -3.63 12.39 -15.22
N PHE A 5 -2.43 12.94 -15.05
CA PHE A 5 -1.59 12.68 -13.88
C PHE A 5 -1.17 14.05 -13.33
N SER A 6 -1.73 14.42 -12.17
CA SER A 6 -1.29 15.56 -11.38
C SER A 6 -1.66 15.30 -9.93
N ALA A 7 -0.72 15.70 -9.05
CA ALA A 7 -0.64 15.45 -7.60
C ALA A 7 -0.35 13.98 -7.26
N ILE A 8 0.77 13.63 -6.63
CA ILE A 8 1.27 14.16 -5.36
C ILE A 8 2.81 14.23 -5.41
N LEU A 9 3.35 15.44 -5.39
CA LEU A 9 4.64 15.74 -4.77
C LEU A 9 4.56 17.18 -4.27
N ALA A 10 4.29 17.36 -2.99
CA ALA A 10 4.51 18.63 -2.31
C ALA A 10 5.48 18.33 -1.17
N LEU A 11 6.77 18.39 -1.50
CA LEU A 11 7.81 18.66 -0.53
C LEU A 11 7.61 20.09 -0.02
N SER A 12 7.38 20.24 1.27
CA SER A 12 7.75 21.46 1.99
C SER A 12 8.71 21.04 3.10
N VAL A 13 10.00 21.22 2.83
CA VAL A 13 10.98 21.42 3.89
C VAL A 13 10.78 22.85 4.35
N SER A 14 10.21 23.02 5.53
CA SER A 14 10.34 24.23 6.31
C SER A 14 10.64 23.78 7.73
N LEU A 15 11.92 23.83 8.10
CA LEU A 15 12.31 23.83 9.50
C LEU A 15 11.67 25.07 10.13
N HIS A 16 10.53 24.89 10.78
CA HIS A 16 10.10 25.74 11.86
C HIS A 16 9.78 24.79 13.00
N ALA A 17 10.52 24.93 14.10
CA ALA A 17 10.18 24.30 15.37
C ALA A 17 8.86 24.91 15.86
N HIS A 18 7.74 24.42 15.33
CA HIS A 18 6.44 24.60 15.96
C HIS A 18 6.28 23.45 16.94
N MET A 19 6.37 23.79 18.22
CA MET A 19 5.75 23.02 19.28
C MET A 19 4.38 22.56 18.80
N ILE A 20 4.13 21.24 18.86
CA ILE A 20 2.81 20.66 18.59
C ILE A 20 1.85 21.31 19.59
N GLN A 21 1.15 22.38 19.17
CA GLN A 21 0.00 22.87 19.90
C GLN A 21 -1.04 21.77 19.84
N ARG A 22 -1.20 21.06 20.95
CA ARG A 22 -2.24 20.07 21.16
C ARG A 22 -3.58 20.79 21.14
N ASP A 23 -4.32 20.65 20.04
CA ASP A 23 -5.72 21.08 20.01
C ASP A 23 -6.51 20.38 21.11
N LYS A 24 -7.16 21.17 21.96
CA LYS A 24 -7.91 20.73 23.16
C LYS A 24 -9.26 20.09 22.83
N SER A 25 -9.67 20.00 21.56
CA SER A 25 -11.07 19.72 21.19
C SER A 25 -11.47 18.23 21.09
N ASP A 26 -10.56 17.26 21.28
CA ASP A 26 -10.89 15.82 21.11
C ASP A 26 -10.58 14.99 22.36
N SER A 27 -11.13 15.39 23.51
CA SER A 27 -10.84 14.77 24.82
C SER A 27 -11.54 13.42 25.06
N THR A 28 -12.56 13.08 24.27
CA THR A 28 -13.38 11.86 24.45
C THR A 28 -12.83 10.61 23.77
N ASP A 29 -11.85 10.72 22.85
CA ASP A 29 -11.28 9.58 22.09
C ASP A 29 -9.79 9.33 22.45
N ARG A 30 -9.24 9.98 23.49
CA ARG A 30 -7.83 9.82 23.92
C ARG A 30 -7.49 8.43 24.48
N SER A 31 -8.48 7.65 24.94
CA SER A 31 -8.24 6.38 25.62
C SER A 31 -7.78 5.24 24.70
N GLN A 32 -7.74 5.46 23.38
CA GLN A 32 -7.33 4.46 22.39
C GLN A 32 -6.02 4.77 21.65
N ASP A 33 -5.35 5.89 21.96
CA ASP A 33 -4.02 6.21 21.41
C ASP A 33 -2.92 5.44 22.17
N VAL A 34 -3.00 4.12 22.17
CA VAL A 34 -2.00 3.26 22.82
C VAL A 34 -0.86 3.03 21.84
N LYS A 35 0.35 3.51 22.18
CA LYS A 35 1.59 3.06 21.51
C LYS A 35 1.83 1.59 21.84
N ALA A 36 2.22 0.80 20.83
CA ALA A 36 2.44 -0.64 20.97
C ALA A 36 3.34 -0.98 22.17
N THR A 37 2.80 -1.74 23.13
CA THR A 37 3.59 -2.64 23.97
C THR A 37 3.64 -3.96 23.21
N GLY A 38 4.84 -4.49 22.92
CA GLY A 38 5.19 -5.44 21.83
C GLY A 38 4.39 -6.74 21.61
N THR A 39 3.22 -6.91 22.22
CA THR A 39 2.31 -8.04 22.02
C THR A 39 0.97 -7.68 21.37
N LYS A 40 0.52 -6.42 21.41
CA LYS A 40 -0.78 -5.99 20.83
C LYS A 40 -0.62 -5.13 19.58
N PHE A 41 -1.51 -5.28 18.60
CA PHE A 41 -1.57 -4.41 17.43
C PHE A 41 -2.19 -3.05 17.77
N VAL A 42 -1.71 -2.01 17.11
CA VAL A 42 -2.30 -0.66 17.11
C VAL A 42 -3.36 -0.59 16.03
N HIS A 43 -4.53 -0.03 16.38
CA HIS A 43 -5.72 0.00 15.55
C HIS A 43 -6.45 1.37 15.57
N PRO A 44 -6.82 1.92 14.39
CA PRO A 44 -6.33 1.54 13.08
C PRO A 44 -4.81 1.72 13.01
N GLY A 45 -4.12 0.90 12.21
CA GLY A 45 -2.68 0.92 12.10
C GLY A 45 -2.10 0.21 10.87
N ILE A 46 -2.88 0.07 9.81
CA ILE A 46 -2.43 -0.31 8.47
C ILE A 46 -2.31 0.97 7.63
N PHE A 47 -1.07 1.34 7.31
CA PHE A 47 -0.66 2.56 6.57
C PHE A 47 -1.02 3.91 7.20
N VAL A 48 -2.15 4.01 7.89
CA VAL A 48 -2.57 5.20 8.63
C VAL A 48 -3.04 4.80 10.03
N ASP A 49 -2.58 5.56 11.03
CA ASP A 49 -3.06 5.43 12.41
C ASP A 49 -4.15 6.46 12.76
N ARG A 50 -4.74 6.31 13.95
CA ARG A 50 -5.77 7.23 14.45
C ARG A 50 -5.29 8.68 14.50
N SER A 51 -4.06 8.92 14.92
CA SER A 51 -3.50 10.26 15.07
C SER A 51 -3.35 10.97 13.71
N GLN A 52 -2.92 10.22 12.68
CA GLN A 52 -2.81 10.71 11.32
C GLN A 52 -4.19 11.00 10.71
N LEU A 53 -5.16 10.12 10.94
CA LEU A 53 -6.55 10.34 10.51
C LEU A 53 -7.17 11.58 11.18
N ARG A 54 -6.93 11.80 12.48
CA ARG A 54 -7.37 13.03 13.17
C ARG A 54 -6.68 14.28 12.64
N ARG A 55 -5.38 14.21 12.34
CA ARG A 55 -4.65 15.31 11.72
C ARG A 55 -5.23 15.65 10.35
N MET A 56 -5.51 14.65 9.51
CA MET A 56 -6.18 14.84 8.22
C MET A 56 -7.54 15.53 8.42
N ARG A 57 -8.38 15.02 9.33
CA ARG A 57 -9.68 15.61 9.67
C ARG A 57 -9.55 17.08 10.06
N SER A 58 -8.69 17.38 11.04
CA SER A 58 -8.49 18.75 11.56
C SER A 58 -8.08 19.71 10.43
N LYS A 59 -7.09 19.32 9.61
CA LYS A 59 -6.61 20.17 8.50
C LYS A 59 -7.67 20.40 7.42
N VAL A 60 -8.44 19.38 7.05
CA VAL A 60 -9.52 19.52 6.06
C VAL A 60 -10.67 20.37 6.61
N GLN A 61 -11.10 20.14 7.85
CA GLN A 61 -12.19 20.90 8.46
C GLN A 61 -11.83 22.37 8.70
N ALA A 62 -10.54 22.66 8.93
CA ALA A 62 -10.02 24.01 9.04
C ALA A 62 -9.80 24.72 7.69
N GLY A 63 -10.05 24.05 6.55
CA GLY A 63 -9.81 24.61 5.23
C GLY A 63 -8.33 24.79 4.91
N GLU A 64 -7.42 24.10 5.60
CA GLU A 64 -5.99 24.27 5.40
C GLU A 64 -5.49 23.60 4.11
N HIS A 65 -4.64 24.30 3.40
CA HIS A 65 -3.96 23.80 2.20
C HIS A 65 -2.59 23.19 2.57
N PRO A 66 -2.17 22.07 1.93
CA PRO A 66 -2.78 21.42 0.76
C PRO A 66 -3.82 20.33 1.09
N TRP A 67 -4.16 20.10 2.37
CA TRP A 67 -5.05 19.00 2.78
C TRP A 67 -6.45 19.11 2.19
N THR A 68 -7.03 20.31 2.18
CA THR A 68 -8.37 20.55 1.62
C THR A 68 -8.43 20.30 0.12
N ASP A 69 -7.38 20.67 -0.62
CA ASP A 69 -7.29 20.39 -2.05
C ASP A 69 -7.17 18.90 -2.33
N ALA A 70 -6.35 18.19 -1.54
CA ALA A 70 -6.20 16.75 -1.64
C ALA A 70 -7.51 16.01 -1.34
N TYR A 71 -8.25 16.41 -0.31
CA TYR A 71 -9.57 15.86 0.00
C TYR A 71 -10.57 16.12 -1.13
N THR A 72 -10.59 17.35 -1.67
CA THR A 72 -11.45 17.69 -2.80
C THR A 72 -11.12 16.86 -4.04
N ALA A 73 -9.83 16.66 -4.34
CA ALA A 73 -9.39 15.81 -5.43
C ALA A 73 -9.80 14.34 -5.21
N MET A 74 -9.66 13.84 -3.98
CA MET A 74 -10.11 12.50 -3.58
C MET A 74 -11.59 12.29 -3.86
N MET A 75 -12.45 13.23 -3.46
CA MET A 75 -13.91 13.13 -3.64
C MET A 75 -14.38 13.32 -5.10
N LYS A 76 -13.52 13.90 -5.96
CA LYS A 76 -13.73 13.99 -7.41
C LYS A 76 -13.25 12.75 -8.16
N HIS A 77 -12.42 11.91 -7.55
CA HIS A 77 -11.87 10.73 -8.19
C HIS A 77 -12.98 9.74 -8.59
N ARG A 78 -12.83 9.07 -9.74
CA ARG A 78 -13.85 8.14 -10.29
C ARG A 78 -14.30 7.05 -9.30
N TYR A 79 -13.38 6.57 -8.45
CA TYR A 79 -13.69 5.54 -7.46
C TYR A 79 -14.52 6.07 -6.29
N ALA A 80 -14.41 7.36 -5.93
CA ALA A 80 -15.28 7.97 -4.92
C ALA A 80 -16.72 8.18 -5.44
N LYS A 81 -16.97 7.97 -6.74
CA LYS A 81 -18.29 8.05 -7.37
C LYS A 81 -19.01 6.70 -7.47
N ILE A 82 -18.36 5.60 -7.08
CA ILE A 82 -19.00 4.28 -7.03
C ILE A 82 -20.01 4.28 -5.87
N THR A 83 -21.26 3.93 -6.15
CA THR A 83 -22.38 3.98 -5.21
C THR A 83 -22.98 2.61 -4.86
N ALA A 84 -22.49 1.52 -5.47
CA ALA A 84 -23.02 0.19 -5.26
C ALA A 84 -21.93 -0.90 -5.25
N PRO A 85 -22.13 -1.99 -4.49
CA PRO A 85 -21.25 -3.16 -4.52
C PRO A 85 -21.37 -3.88 -5.87
N MET A 86 -20.24 -4.39 -6.37
CA MET A 86 -20.16 -5.17 -7.63
C MET A 86 -19.46 -6.52 -7.40
N PRO A 87 -19.96 -7.39 -6.49
CA PRO A 87 -19.21 -8.55 -6.05
C PRO A 87 -19.30 -9.72 -7.04
N HIS A 88 -18.21 -10.48 -7.14
CA HIS A 88 -18.11 -11.67 -7.99
C HIS A 88 -17.81 -12.91 -7.16
N LYS A 89 -18.39 -14.07 -7.51
CA LYS A 89 -18.07 -15.35 -6.85
C LYS A 89 -16.66 -15.82 -7.18
N ASN A 90 -16.25 -15.67 -8.44
CA ASN A 90 -14.91 -15.96 -8.94
C ASN A 90 -14.39 -14.71 -9.64
N VAL A 91 -13.26 -14.19 -9.16
CA VAL A 91 -12.54 -13.09 -9.83
C VAL A 91 -11.49 -13.73 -10.73
N LYS A 92 -11.71 -13.71 -12.06
CA LYS A 92 -10.82 -14.35 -13.03
C LYS A 92 -10.01 -13.30 -13.78
N CYS A 93 -8.70 -13.28 -13.50
CA CYS A 93 -7.75 -12.33 -14.08
C CYS A 93 -6.70 -13.07 -14.88
N GLY A 94 -6.88 -13.13 -16.20
CA GLY A 94 -5.87 -13.71 -17.08
C GLY A 94 -4.62 -12.84 -17.21
N ALA A 95 -3.66 -13.25 -18.04
CA ALA A 95 -2.45 -12.48 -18.29
C ALA A 95 -2.80 -11.05 -18.75
N TYR A 96 -2.16 -10.05 -18.14
CA TYR A 96 -2.47 -8.63 -18.37
C TYR A 96 -3.94 -8.26 -18.13
N SER A 97 -4.64 -9.00 -17.26
CA SER A 97 -6.07 -8.90 -16.99
C SER A 97 -6.93 -9.20 -18.24
N LYS A 98 -6.56 -10.23 -19.03
CA LYS A 98 -7.35 -10.73 -20.15
C LYS A 98 -7.57 -12.25 -20.01
N PRO A 99 -8.80 -12.72 -19.70
CA PRO A 99 -10.01 -11.93 -19.44
C PRO A 99 -9.92 -11.12 -18.13
N ASP A 100 -10.80 -10.12 -18.01
CA ASP A 100 -11.08 -9.37 -16.78
C ASP A 100 -12.54 -9.70 -16.37
N ASP A 101 -12.72 -10.84 -15.72
CA ASP A 101 -14.02 -11.21 -15.15
C ASP A 101 -13.99 -10.87 -13.65
N GLY A 102 -14.37 -9.62 -13.33
CA GLY A 102 -14.50 -9.12 -11.95
C GLY A 102 -13.24 -8.53 -11.32
N CYS A 103 -12.09 -8.49 -12.02
CA CYS A 103 -10.84 -7.94 -11.48
C CYS A 103 -10.92 -6.42 -11.34
N SER A 104 -11.43 -5.75 -12.38
CA SER A 104 -11.62 -4.31 -12.34
C SER A 104 -12.70 -3.90 -11.33
N ASP A 105 -13.76 -4.69 -11.18
CA ASP A 105 -14.82 -4.43 -10.20
C ASP A 105 -14.31 -4.55 -8.77
N GLU A 106 -13.58 -5.63 -8.48
CA GLU A 106 -12.95 -5.85 -7.17
C GLU A 106 -12.04 -4.69 -6.79
N ARG A 107 -11.08 -4.36 -7.66
CA ARG A 107 -10.11 -3.29 -7.40
C ARG A 107 -10.79 -1.94 -7.26
N SER A 108 -11.81 -1.66 -8.08
CA SER A 108 -12.53 -0.40 -8.04
C SER A 108 -13.38 -0.27 -6.77
N ASN A 109 -14.03 -1.35 -6.33
CA ASN A 109 -14.75 -1.39 -5.06
C ASN A 109 -13.79 -1.31 -3.85
N ALA A 110 -12.61 -1.93 -3.90
CA ALA A 110 -11.59 -1.81 -2.84
C ALA A 110 -11.10 -0.37 -2.68
N MET A 111 -10.83 0.30 -3.80
CA MET A 111 -10.52 1.73 -3.82
C MET A 111 -11.70 2.58 -3.32
N ALA A 112 -12.92 2.30 -3.78
CA ALA A 112 -14.12 3.03 -3.34
C ALA A 112 -14.34 2.91 -1.83
N ALA A 113 -14.18 1.70 -1.26
CA ALA A 113 -14.29 1.47 0.16
C ALA A 113 -13.23 2.27 0.94
N TYR A 114 -11.96 2.26 0.51
CA TYR A 114 -10.92 3.02 1.21
C TYR A 114 -11.15 4.54 1.14
N LEU A 115 -11.51 5.09 -0.02
CA LEU A 115 -11.79 6.53 -0.16
C LEU A 115 -13.01 6.96 0.67
N ASN A 116 -14.09 6.16 0.68
CA ASN A 116 -15.26 6.47 1.49
C ASN A 116 -15.00 6.26 3.00
N ALA A 117 -14.15 5.32 3.41
CA ALA A 117 -13.72 5.19 4.80
C ALA A 117 -12.95 6.44 5.28
N LEU A 118 -12.04 6.97 4.46
CA LEU A 118 -11.35 8.23 4.73
C LEU A 118 -12.32 9.41 4.80
N ALA A 119 -13.28 9.49 3.88
CA ALA A 119 -14.32 10.52 3.88
C ALA A 119 -15.21 10.47 5.13
N TRP A 120 -15.62 9.26 5.53
CA TRP A 120 -16.31 9.02 6.80
C TRP A 120 -15.50 9.54 7.98
N PHE A 121 -14.21 9.19 8.08
CA PHE A 121 -13.42 9.64 9.23
C PHE A 121 -13.26 11.16 9.26
N THR A 122 -13.15 11.79 8.08
CA THR A 122 -12.93 13.22 7.91
C THR A 122 -14.16 14.06 8.28
N HIS A 123 -15.36 13.71 7.80
CA HIS A 123 -16.55 14.54 8.03
C HIS A 123 -17.60 13.91 8.94
N LYS A 124 -17.43 12.63 9.33
CA LYS A 124 -18.44 11.85 10.04
C LYS A 124 -19.79 11.78 9.29
N ASP A 125 -19.74 11.87 7.96
CA ASP A 125 -20.89 11.63 7.09
C ASP A 125 -21.21 10.14 7.04
N GLN A 126 -22.25 9.74 7.77
CA GLN A 126 -22.66 8.34 7.94
C GLN A 126 -22.93 7.65 6.60
N SER A 127 -23.37 8.37 5.56
CA SER A 127 -23.60 7.77 4.24
C SER A 127 -22.32 7.16 3.63
N LYS A 128 -21.14 7.70 3.98
CA LYS A 128 -19.83 7.18 3.54
C LYS A 128 -19.46 5.91 4.29
N ALA A 129 -19.76 5.84 5.59
CA ALA A 129 -19.58 4.62 6.37
C ALA A 129 -20.52 3.51 5.84
N ASP A 130 -21.80 3.80 5.68
CA ASP A 130 -22.81 2.83 5.25
C ASP A 130 -22.49 2.25 3.86
N LEU A 131 -22.08 3.10 2.92
CA LEU A 131 -21.65 2.66 1.60
C LEU A 131 -20.39 1.78 1.66
N THR A 132 -19.41 2.16 2.47
CA THR A 132 -18.19 1.37 2.67
C THR A 132 -18.51 -0.01 3.26
N ILE A 133 -19.39 -0.06 4.28
CA ILE A 133 -19.89 -1.31 4.90
C ILE A 133 -20.61 -2.15 3.85
N SER A 134 -21.52 -1.56 3.08
CA SER A 134 -22.26 -2.25 2.02
C SER A 134 -21.33 -2.89 0.99
N ILE A 135 -20.32 -2.16 0.52
CA ILE A 135 -19.30 -2.68 -0.40
C ILE A 135 -18.55 -3.85 0.22
N MET A 136 -17.95 -3.67 1.39
CA MET A 136 -17.14 -4.70 2.04
C MET A 136 -17.96 -5.96 2.36
N ASN A 137 -19.19 -5.80 2.84
CA ASN A 137 -20.08 -6.90 3.17
C ASN A 137 -20.57 -7.64 1.91
N GLY A 138 -20.86 -6.92 0.83
CA GLY A 138 -21.26 -7.52 -0.45
C GLY A 138 -20.19 -8.46 -1.00
N TRP A 139 -18.92 -8.04 -0.96
CA TRP A 139 -17.78 -8.88 -1.32
C TRP A 139 -17.60 -10.04 -0.34
N ALA A 140 -17.60 -9.78 0.97
CA ALA A 140 -17.39 -10.79 2.00
C ALA A 140 -18.40 -11.95 1.95
N LYS A 141 -19.64 -11.68 1.51
CA LYS A 141 -20.70 -12.69 1.37
C LYS A 141 -20.60 -13.48 0.06
N THR A 142 -19.95 -12.91 -0.96
CA THR A 142 -20.02 -13.42 -2.34
C THR A 142 -18.75 -14.10 -2.82
N ILE A 143 -17.57 -13.48 -2.66
CA ILE A 143 -16.33 -13.97 -3.26
C ILE A 143 -15.91 -15.31 -2.66
N LYS A 144 -15.45 -16.22 -3.52
CA LYS A 144 -14.99 -17.57 -3.14
C LYS A 144 -13.56 -17.84 -3.56
N GLN A 145 -13.10 -17.25 -4.67
CA GLN A 145 -11.77 -17.52 -5.20
C GLN A 145 -11.34 -16.47 -6.22
N HIS A 146 -10.04 -16.45 -6.48
CA HIS A 146 -9.41 -15.77 -7.62
C HIS A 146 -8.78 -16.81 -8.53
N THR A 147 -8.93 -16.68 -9.85
CA THR A 147 -8.37 -17.60 -10.84
C THR A 147 -7.67 -16.87 -11.99
N GLY A 148 -6.77 -17.55 -12.70
CA GLY A 148 -5.96 -16.97 -13.79
C GLY A 148 -4.60 -16.44 -13.35
N ASP A 149 -3.73 -16.13 -14.31
CA ASP A 149 -2.31 -15.86 -14.07
C ASP A 149 -2.07 -14.60 -13.21
N ASN A 150 -2.93 -13.59 -13.34
CA ASN A 150 -2.80 -12.33 -12.60
C ASN A 150 -3.56 -12.34 -11.26
N ALA A 151 -4.25 -13.44 -10.93
CA ALA A 151 -5.02 -13.55 -9.70
C ALA A 151 -4.23 -13.24 -8.43
N PRO A 152 -2.97 -13.71 -8.25
CA PRO A 152 -2.24 -13.42 -7.01
C PRO A 152 -1.97 -11.93 -6.78
N LEU A 153 -1.57 -11.22 -7.84
CA LEU A 153 -1.32 -9.79 -7.77
C LEU A 153 -2.60 -8.99 -7.56
N GLN A 154 -3.66 -9.35 -8.30
CA GLN A 154 -4.98 -8.74 -8.13
C GLN A 154 -5.47 -8.88 -6.68
N ALA A 155 -5.43 -10.10 -6.12
CA ALA A 155 -5.84 -10.39 -4.76
C ALA A 155 -5.01 -9.59 -3.74
N ALA A 156 -3.70 -9.43 -3.97
CA ALA A 156 -2.83 -8.64 -3.12
C ALA A 156 -3.22 -7.15 -3.10
N TRP A 157 -3.44 -6.53 -4.27
CA TRP A 157 -3.87 -5.14 -4.35
C TRP A 157 -5.23 -4.89 -3.70
N ALA A 158 -6.19 -5.81 -3.89
CA ALA A 158 -7.50 -5.69 -3.28
C ALA A 158 -7.43 -5.86 -1.76
N ALA A 159 -6.75 -6.90 -1.27
CA ALA A 159 -6.65 -7.20 0.16
C ALA A 159 -5.99 -6.10 0.99
N SER A 160 -4.96 -5.43 0.47
CA SER A 160 -4.32 -4.32 1.19
C SER A 160 -5.27 -3.13 1.38
N LEU A 161 -6.06 -2.79 0.36
CA LEU A 161 -7.06 -1.72 0.43
C LEU A 161 -8.26 -2.12 1.30
N TRP A 162 -8.72 -3.36 1.18
CA TRP A 162 -9.78 -3.93 2.00
C TRP A 162 -9.46 -3.81 3.48
N ALA A 163 -8.27 -4.25 3.89
CA ALA A 163 -7.86 -4.21 5.28
C ALA A 163 -7.77 -2.77 5.82
N ARG A 164 -7.27 -1.82 5.02
CA ARG A 164 -7.22 -0.38 5.40
C ARG A 164 -8.61 0.21 5.63
N ALA A 165 -9.53 -0.01 4.69
CA ALA A 165 -10.91 0.48 4.81
C ALA A 165 -11.61 -0.12 6.05
N ALA A 166 -11.45 -1.44 6.22
CA ALA A 166 -12.03 -2.19 7.32
C ALA A 166 -11.50 -1.73 8.69
N GLU A 167 -10.21 -1.44 8.81
CA GLU A 167 -9.65 -0.88 10.04
C GLU A 167 -10.22 0.48 10.40
N ILE A 168 -10.28 1.39 9.43
CA ILE A 168 -10.83 2.72 9.66
C ILE A 168 -12.26 2.59 10.19
N LEU A 169 -13.12 1.80 9.54
CA LEU A 169 -14.51 1.67 9.98
C LEU A 169 -14.64 0.97 11.35
N ARG A 170 -13.97 -0.16 11.52
CA ARG A 170 -14.07 -1.00 12.73
C ARG A 170 -13.72 -0.21 13.99
N TYR A 171 -12.76 0.70 13.89
CA TYR A 171 -12.23 1.42 15.04
C TYR A 171 -12.66 2.89 15.12
N SER A 172 -13.61 3.36 14.30
CA SER A 172 -14.03 4.78 14.28
C SER A 172 -15.49 5.03 14.65
N GLY A 173 -16.19 4.02 15.16
CA GLY A 173 -17.61 4.11 15.53
C GLY A 173 -18.55 4.15 14.31
N ALA A 174 -18.16 3.51 13.20
CA ALA A 174 -18.90 3.57 11.93
C ALA A 174 -20.20 2.76 11.88
N GLY A 175 -20.55 2.02 12.94
CA GLY A 175 -21.74 1.15 12.98
C GLY A 175 -21.56 -0.22 12.30
N TRP A 176 -20.32 -0.63 11.99
CA TRP A 176 -20.06 -1.96 11.41
C TRP A 176 -20.26 -3.06 12.46
N THR A 177 -21.21 -3.96 12.20
CA THR A 177 -21.64 -4.99 13.16
C THR A 177 -20.57 -6.06 13.38
N SER A 178 -20.59 -6.70 14.56
CA SER A 178 -19.67 -7.80 14.88
C SER A 178 -19.77 -8.97 13.90
N ASP A 179 -20.99 -9.28 13.45
CA ASP A 179 -21.25 -10.42 12.57
C ASP A 179 -20.71 -10.18 11.16
N ASP A 180 -20.88 -8.96 10.64
CA ASP A 180 -20.32 -8.56 9.36
C ASP A 180 -18.78 -8.45 9.42
N ILE A 181 -18.22 -7.95 10.54
CA ILE A 181 -16.77 -7.98 10.79
C ILE A 181 -16.25 -9.41 10.72
N GLU A 182 -16.92 -10.37 11.38
CA GLU A 182 -16.51 -11.77 11.35
C GLU A 182 -16.66 -12.39 9.95
N SER A 183 -17.70 -12.02 9.19
CA SER A 183 -17.82 -12.41 7.78
C SER A 183 -16.67 -11.91 6.93
N PHE A 184 -16.25 -10.65 7.13
CA PHE A 184 -15.12 -10.08 6.42
C PHE A 184 -13.78 -10.70 6.84
N LYS A 185 -13.59 -10.99 8.13
CA LYS A 185 -12.43 -11.76 8.61
C LYS A 185 -12.34 -13.12 7.92
N ARG A 186 -13.47 -13.83 7.77
CA ARG A 186 -13.52 -15.09 7.03
C ARG A 186 -13.14 -14.91 5.55
N MET A 187 -13.61 -13.86 4.89
CA MET A 187 -13.22 -13.55 3.51
C MET A 187 -11.70 -13.38 3.41
N LEU A 188 -11.09 -12.51 4.23
CA LEU A 188 -9.63 -12.32 4.21
C LEU A 188 -8.87 -13.61 4.52
N LYS A 189 -9.31 -14.37 5.53
CA LYS A 189 -8.64 -15.60 5.97
C LYS A 189 -8.71 -16.74 4.96
N HIS A 190 -9.84 -16.92 4.29
CA HIS A 190 -10.11 -18.10 3.47
C HIS A 190 -9.99 -17.85 1.96
N VAL A 191 -10.15 -16.61 1.50
CA VAL A 191 -10.08 -16.27 0.07
C VAL A 191 -8.75 -15.61 -0.27
N TYR A 192 -8.33 -14.59 0.48
CA TYR A 192 -7.14 -13.80 0.15
C TYR A 192 -5.84 -14.34 0.75
N LEU A 193 -5.85 -14.68 2.04
CA LEU A 193 -4.64 -15.06 2.77
C LEU A 193 -3.91 -16.28 2.17
N PRO A 194 -4.60 -17.36 1.72
CA PRO A 194 -3.92 -18.51 1.10
C PRO A 194 -3.15 -18.14 -0.18
N ILE A 195 -3.58 -17.10 -0.89
CA ILE A 195 -2.96 -16.62 -2.12
C ILE A 195 -1.70 -15.81 -1.82
N VAL A 196 -1.76 -14.91 -0.82
CA VAL A 196 -0.73 -13.89 -0.60
C VAL A 196 0.37 -14.31 0.39
N LYS A 197 0.07 -15.14 1.40
CA LYS A 197 0.98 -15.44 2.51
C LYS A 197 2.28 -16.15 2.11
N HIS A 198 2.29 -16.81 0.95
CA HIS A 198 3.45 -17.55 0.44
C HIS A 198 4.36 -16.71 -0.47
N GLY A 199 3.98 -15.45 -0.74
CA GLY A 199 4.68 -14.56 -1.65
C GLY A 199 4.74 -15.10 -3.08
N SER A 200 5.65 -14.54 -3.86
CA SER A 200 5.91 -14.92 -5.24
C SER A 200 7.28 -15.63 -5.37
N LYS A 201 7.60 -16.08 -6.58
CA LYS A 201 8.88 -16.75 -6.88
C LYS A 201 10.04 -15.78 -7.14
N LYS A 202 9.75 -14.48 -7.37
CA LYS A 202 10.74 -13.46 -7.75
C LYS A 202 10.62 -12.28 -6.79
N PRO A 203 11.72 -11.69 -6.28
CA PRO A 203 11.63 -10.57 -5.34
C PRO A 203 11.36 -9.23 -6.04
N ASN A 204 10.34 -9.17 -6.91
CA ASN A 204 9.91 -7.97 -7.64
C ASN A 204 8.68 -7.31 -6.96
N ASN A 205 7.98 -6.39 -7.66
CA ASN A 205 6.79 -5.75 -7.09
C ASN A 205 5.68 -6.73 -6.66
N TRP A 206 5.61 -7.95 -7.23
CA TRP A 206 4.62 -8.94 -6.81
C TRP A 206 4.93 -9.42 -5.40
N GLU A 207 6.17 -9.82 -5.14
CA GLU A 207 6.60 -10.24 -3.80
C GLU A 207 6.26 -9.17 -2.75
N LEU A 208 6.59 -7.91 -3.04
CA LEU A 208 6.29 -6.78 -2.14
C LEU A 208 4.78 -6.61 -1.94
N SER A 209 4.00 -6.60 -3.03
CA SER A 209 2.54 -6.43 -2.96
C SER A 209 1.86 -7.56 -2.18
N LEU A 210 2.26 -8.82 -2.43
CA LEU A 210 1.72 -10.00 -1.73
C LEU A 210 2.05 -9.94 -0.23
N MET A 211 3.27 -9.56 0.13
CA MET A 211 3.67 -9.43 1.52
C MET A 211 3.00 -8.23 2.21
N GLU A 212 2.80 -7.10 1.53
CA GLU A 212 2.01 -5.97 2.05
C GLU A 212 0.57 -6.40 2.37
N ALA A 213 -0.07 -7.14 1.47
CA ALA A 213 -1.41 -7.69 1.69
C ALA A 213 -1.43 -8.63 2.90
N SER A 214 -0.45 -9.54 3.00
CA SER A 214 -0.32 -10.49 4.12
C SER A 214 -0.14 -9.76 5.45
N ILE A 215 0.72 -8.74 5.51
CA ILE A 215 0.94 -7.87 6.68
C ILE A 215 -0.35 -7.16 7.06
N SER A 216 -1.05 -6.56 6.08
CA SER A 216 -2.31 -5.85 6.31
C SER A 216 -3.40 -6.78 6.87
N ILE A 217 -3.54 -7.99 6.30
CA ILE A 217 -4.44 -9.02 6.81
C ILE A 217 -4.04 -9.42 8.25
N ALA A 218 -2.75 -9.60 8.51
CA ALA A 218 -2.25 -10.00 9.82
C ALA A 218 -2.61 -8.99 10.91
N VAL A 219 -2.44 -7.69 10.65
CA VAL A 219 -2.85 -6.62 11.56
C VAL A 219 -4.37 -6.70 11.79
N PHE A 220 -5.20 -6.67 10.74
CA PHE A 220 -6.66 -6.69 10.88
C PHE A 220 -7.18 -7.94 11.64
N LEU A 221 -6.58 -9.10 11.39
CA LEU A 221 -6.91 -10.37 12.05
C LEU A 221 -6.29 -10.51 13.44
N ASN A 222 -5.48 -9.56 13.90
CA ASN A 222 -4.70 -9.65 15.14
C ASN A 222 -3.79 -10.89 15.20
N ASN A 223 -3.18 -11.28 14.06
CA ASN A 223 -2.30 -12.44 13.95
C ASN A 223 -0.82 -12.03 13.96
N ARG A 224 -0.19 -12.07 15.15
CA ARG A 224 1.21 -11.66 15.34
C ARG A 224 2.20 -12.53 14.58
N THR A 225 2.06 -13.85 14.63
CA THR A 225 2.96 -14.78 13.94
C THR A 225 2.98 -14.51 12.44
N LEU A 226 1.80 -14.40 11.81
CA LEU A 226 1.70 -14.07 10.39
C LEU A 226 2.34 -12.72 10.06
N TYR A 227 2.17 -11.72 10.93
CA TYR A 227 2.76 -10.40 10.74
C TYR A 227 4.29 -10.46 10.74
N GLU A 228 4.90 -11.09 11.75
CA GLU A 228 6.36 -11.18 11.86
C GLU A 228 6.97 -12.00 10.71
N ASP A 229 6.33 -13.11 10.33
CA ASP A 229 6.76 -13.94 9.20
C ASP A 229 6.70 -13.15 7.88
N SER A 230 5.58 -12.46 7.64
CA SER A 230 5.37 -11.66 6.43
C SER A 230 6.30 -10.45 6.38
N LEU A 231 6.53 -9.78 7.52
CA LEU A 231 7.43 -8.62 7.61
C LEU A 231 8.89 -9.01 7.40
N THR A 232 9.33 -10.13 7.98
CA THR A 232 10.68 -10.67 7.78
C THR A 232 10.92 -10.95 6.29
N ARG A 233 9.96 -11.59 5.64
CA ARG A 233 10.02 -11.86 4.20
C ARG A 233 9.99 -10.57 3.37
N PHE A 234 9.13 -9.61 3.73
CA PHE A 234 9.05 -8.30 3.08
C PHE A 234 10.38 -7.54 3.12
N ILE A 235 11.02 -7.44 4.28
CA ILE A 235 12.31 -6.73 4.44
C ILE A 235 13.39 -7.37 3.57
N LYS A 236 13.43 -8.71 3.54
CA LYS A 236 14.34 -9.45 2.67
C LYS A 236 14.08 -9.15 1.19
N ALA A 237 12.82 -9.16 0.76
CA ALA A 237 12.43 -8.81 -0.60
C ALA A 237 12.80 -7.37 -0.97
N ALA A 238 12.54 -6.40 -0.09
CA ALA A 238 12.92 -5.00 -0.29
C ALA A 238 14.43 -4.83 -0.47
N SER A 239 15.24 -5.62 0.26
CA SER A 239 16.69 -5.62 0.11
C SER A 239 17.19 -6.15 -1.24
N TYR A 240 16.43 -7.05 -1.87
CA TYR A 240 16.70 -7.56 -3.21
C TYR A 240 16.13 -6.67 -4.31
N TYR A 241 15.08 -5.91 -4.02
CA TYR A 241 14.37 -5.09 -4.99
C TYR A 241 15.09 -3.79 -5.35
N ILE A 242 15.80 -3.18 -4.41
CA ILE A 242 16.50 -1.91 -4.63
C ILE A 242 17.98 -2.12 -4.44
N TYR A 243 18.80 -1.78 -5.43
CA TYR A 243 20.25 -1.85 -5.34
C TYR A 243 20.82 -0.64 -4.58
N LEU A 244 21.83 -0.88 -3.74
CA LEU A 244 22.72 0.16 -3.23
C LEU A 244 24.18 -0.27 -3.50
N LYS A 245 25.08 0.69 -3.71
CA LYS A 245 26.52 0.44 -3.91
C LYS A 245 27.16 -0.39 -2.79
N LYS A 246 26.63 -0.30 -1.57
CA LYS A 246 27.09 -1.12 -0.43
C LYS A 246 26.79 -2.62 -0.59
N ASP A 247 25.97 -3.00 -1.56
CA ASP A 247 25.69 -4.40 -1.89
C ASP A 247 26.83 -5.05 -2.69
N GLY A 248 27.76 -4.24 -3.22
CA GLY A 248 28.88 -4.69 -4.07
C GLY A 248 28.67 -4.29 -5.53
N SER A 249 29.32 -4.98 -6.47
CA SER A 249 29.18 -4.72 -7.91
C SER A 249 27.84 -5.18 -8.50
N GLU A 250 27.06 -5.92 -7.72
CA GLU A 250 25.79 -6.52 -8.12
C GLU A 250 24.74 -6.37 -7.01
N PRO A 251 23.44 -6.36 -7.34
CA PRO A 251 22.38 -6.38 -6.35
C PRO A 251 22.36 -7.66 -5.54
N LYS A 252 21.92 -7.53 -4.28
CA LYS A 252 21.60 -8.67 -3.43
C LYS A 252 20.56 -9.56 -4.12
N ARG A 253 20.69 -10.87 -3.90
CA ARG A 253 19.80 -11.88 -4.48
C ARG A 253 19.54 -13.04 -3.52
N PRO A 254 18.41 -13.76 -3.68
CA PRO A 254 18.19 -15.03 -3.00
C PRO A 254 19.32 -16.03 -3.26
N GLN A 255 19.63 -16.87 -2.28
CA GLN A 255 20.61 -17.94 -2.41
C GLN A 255 20.27 -18.86 -3.59
N GLY A 256 21.29 -19.30 -4.33
CA GLY A 256 21.12 -20.15 -5.52
C GLY A 256 20.72 -19.41 -6.80
N THR A 257 20.50 -18.10 -6.75
CA THR A 257 20.20 -17.31 -7.96
C THR A 257 21.44 -17.20 -8.85
N THR A 258 21.37 -17.68 -10.09
CA THR A 258 22.47 -17.58 -11.07
C THR A 258 22.65 -16.14 -11.56
N LYS A 259 23.81 -15.84 -12.17
CA LYS A 259 24.05 -14.53 -12.79
C LYS A 259 23.06 -14.24 -13.93
N GLU A 260 22.78 -15.24 -14.76
CA GLU A 260 21.79 -15.13 -15.84
C GLU A 260 20.39 -14.82 -15.30
N THR A 261 19.95 -15.55 -14.27
CA THR A 261 18.65 -15.30 -13.62
C THR A 261 18.59 -13.88 -13.05
N LEU A 262 19.68 -13.42 -12.42
CA LEU A 262 19.77 -12.06 -11.89
C LEU A 262 19.61 -11.02 -13.00
N VAL A 263 20.37 -11.13 -14.09
CA VAL A 263 20.28 -10.20 -15.22
C VAL A 263 18.87 -10.18 -15.81
N ASN A 264 18.23 -11.34 -15.93
CA ASN A 264 16.85 -11.45 -16.41
C ASN A 264 15.85 -10.77 -15.46
N TRP A 265 16.01 -10.89 -14.14
CA TRP A 265 15.14 -10.22 -13.17
C TRP A 265 15.34 -8.70 -13.17
N TRP A 266 16.55 -8.24 -13.46
CA TRP A 266 16.90 -6.83 -13.56
C TRP A 266 16.74 -6.27 -14.99
N HIS A 267 15.96 -6.94 -15.84
CA HIS A 267 15.59 -6.49 -17.18
C HIS A 267 16.79 -6.13 -18.06
N GLY A 268 17.83 -6.96 -18.02
CA GLY A 268 19.05 -6.78 -18.81
C GLY A 268 20.06 -5.79 -18.22
N GLN A 269 19.77 -5.19 -17.06
CA GLN A 269 20.72 -4.33 -16.37
C GLN A 269 21.93 -5.12 -15.87
N THR A 270 23.12 -4.71 -16.28
CA THR A 270 24.39 -5.36 -15.89
C THR A 270 25.34 -4.46 -15.11
N LYS A 271 25.15 -3.13 -15.17
CA LYS A 271 26.03 -2.14 -14.53
C LYS A 271 25.34 -1.40 -13.38
N PHE A 272 25.87 -1.46 -12.17
CA PHE A 272 25.20 -0.88 -11.00
C PHE A 272 26.02 0.27 -10.40
N LEU A 273 26.01 1.42 -11.07
CA LEU A 273 26.95 2.52 -10.79
C LEU A 273 26.40 3.61 -9.84
N GLU A 274 25.10 3.57 -9.53
CA GLU A 274 24.42 4.52 -8.64
C GLU A 274 23.55 3.80 -7.60
N ASN A 275 23.35 4.44 -6.45
CA ASN A 275 22.40 3.94 -5.45
C ASN A 275 20.97 4.09 -5.93
N GLY A 276 20.09 3.22 -5.45
CA GLY A 276 18.65 3.40 -5.54
C GLY A 276 18.00 2.74 -6.75
N ILE A 277 18.76 2.06 -7.63
CA ILE A 277 18.20 1.43 -8.83
C ILE A 277 17.17 0.36 -8.41
N PRO A 278 15.86 0.53 -8.71
CA PRO A 278 14.89 -0.53 -8.47
C PRO A 278 15.00 -1.62 -9.53
N MET A 279 14.67 -2.86 -9.17
CA MET A 279 14.76 -4.04 -10.04
C MET A 279 14.03 -3.86 -11.36
N GLU A 280 12.91 -3.15 -11.34
CA GLU A 280 12.05 -2.94 -12.51
C GLU A 280 12.27 -1.59 -13.20
N ALA A 281 13.34 -0.86 -12.87
CA ALA A 281 13.65 0.43 -13.49
C ALA A 281 13.75 0.33 -15.01
N CYS A 282 14.37 -0.75 -15.50
CA CYS A 282 14.56 -1.03 -16.92
C CYS A 282 13.39 -1.76 -17.57
N ARG A 283 12.34 -2.05 -16.80
CA ARG A 283 11.05 -2.47 -17.34
C ARG A 283 10.22 -1.25 -17.68
N ASP A 284 9.85 -0.50 -16.65
CA ASP A 284 9.16 0.78 -16.73
C ASP A 284 8.98 1.39 -15.31
N LEU A 285 8.69 2.69 -15.28
CA LEU A 285 8.46 3.44 -14.05
C LEU A 285 7.16 3.01 -13.33
N MET A 286 6.18 2.46 -14.05
CA MET A 286 4.91 2.05 -13.46
C MET A 286 5.11 0.85 -12.52
N HIS A 287 5.79 -0.20 -12.97
CA HIS A 287 6.09 -1.36 -12.14
C HIS A 287 7.05 -1.04 -11.01
N SER A 288 8.04 -0.18 -11.27
CA SER A 288 8.91 0.36 -10.22
C SER A 288 8.09 1.06 -9.14
N SER A 289 7.09 1.88 -9.53
CA SER A 289 6.24 2.60 -8.58
C SER A 289 5.42 1.67 -7.69
N TYR A 290 5.00 0.49 -8.17
CA TYR A 290 4.27 -0.48 -7.35
C TYR A 290 5.13 -1.00 -6.20
N GLY A 291 6.39 -1.37 -6.47
CA GLY A 291 7.31 -1.80 -5.43
C GLY A 291 7.64 -0.69 -4.42
N ILE A 292 7.88 0.53 -4.91
CA ILE A 292 8.16 1.70 -4.06
C ILE A 292 6.97 2.08 -3.18
N ALA A 293 5.76 2.07 -3.72
CA ALA A 293 4.54 2.30 -2.95
C ALA A 293 4.41 1.26 -1.83
N SER A 294 4.59 -0.02 -2.16
CA SER A 294 4.49 -1.11 -1.19
C SER A 294 5.51 -1.00 -0.06
N ILE A 295 6.77 -0.67 -0.37
CA ILE A 295 7.83 -0.41 0.64
C ILE A 295 7.44 0.75 1.54
N SER A 296 6.90 1.84 0.97
CA SER A 296 6.44 2.99 1.75
C SER A 296 5.28 2.63 2.67
N HIS A 297 4.31 1.86 2.17
CA HIS A 297 3.13 1.44 2.93
C HIS A 297 3.50 0.54 4.11
N VAL A 298 4.39 -0.43 3.88
CA VAL A 298 4.82 -1.37 4.92
C VAL A 298 5.77 -0.71 5.90
N ALA A 299 6.64 0.21 5.47
CA ALA A 299 7.48 0.98 6.39
C ALA A 299 6.63 1.77 7.38
N GLU A 300 5.59 2.44 6.90
CA GLU A 300 4.68 3.20 7.74
C GLU A 300 3.83 2.29 8.64
N THR A 301 3.30 1.19 8.10
CA THR A 301 2.57 0.19 8.90
C THR A 301 3.46 -0.36 10.01
N ALA A 302 4.71 -0.73 9.72
CA ALA A 302 5.66 -1.22 10.73
C ALA A 302 5.97 -0.16 11.79
N ARG A 303 6.15 1.11 11.38
CA ARG A 303 6.37 2.23 12.31
C ARG A 303 5.21 2.38 13.28
N ILE A 304 3.97 2.30 12.79
CA ILE A 304 2.76 2.34 13.62
C ILE A 304 2.72 1.14 14.59
N GLN A 305 3.13 -0.04 14.14
CA GLN A 305 3.20 -1.25 14.96
C GLN A 305 4.45 -1.32 15.86
N GLY A 306 5.30 -0.29 15.88
CA GLY A 306 6.41 -0.14 16.83
C GLY A 306 7.80 -0.46 16.29
N ARG A 307 7.96 -0.76 14.99
CA ARG A 307 9.27 -0.98 14.35
C ARG A 307 9.53 0.07 13.28
N ASP A 308 10.53 0.91 13.50
CA ASP A 308 10.86 2.00 12.59
C ASP A 308 11.73 1.54 11.40
N LEU A 309 11.09 1.02 10.36
CA LEU A 309 11.79 0.62 9.13
C LEU A 309 12.39 1.79 8.35
N TYR A 310 11.97 3.04 8.60
CA TYR A 310 12.58 4.20 7.96
C TYR A 310 14.03 4.41 8.41
N SER A 311 14.31 4.07 9.67
CA SER A 311 15.67 4.12 10.25
C SER A 311 16.51 2.87 9.96
N GLU A 312 15.94 1.86 9.30
CA GLU A 312 16.64 0.63 8.91
C GLU A 312 17.11 0.63 7.44
N ASP A 313 17.72 -0.47 6.98
CA ASP A 313 18.18 -0.64 5.58
C ASP A 313 17.03 -0.43 4.58
N THR A 314 15.81 -0.88 4.92
CA THR A 314 14.59 -0.71 4.10
C THR A 314 14.31 0.77 3.80
N GLY A 315 14.35 1.63 4.83
CA GLY A 315 14.15 3.08 4.67
C GLY A 315 15.27 3.76 3.90
N THR A 316 16.53 3.33 4.13
CA THR A 316 17.67 3.83 3.36
C THR A 316 17.51 3.52 1.87
N ARG A 317 17.13 2.29 1.52
CA ARG A 317 16.85 1.88 0.15
C ARG A 317 15.70 2.65 -0.47
N LEU A 318 14.59 2.80 0.26
CA LEU A 318 13.43 3.57 -0.19
C LEU A 318 13.82 5.01 -0.56
N ARG A 319 14.57 5.69 0.32
CA ARG A 319 15.05 7.06 0.07
C ARG A 319 15.86 7.15 -1.22
N TYR A 320 16.88 6.31 -1.37
CA TYR A 320 17.71 6.33 -2.58
C TYR A 320 16.94 5.97 -3.84
N ALA A 321 15.95 5.07 -3.75
CA ALA A 321 15.13 4.73 -4.90
C ALA A 321 14.20 5.88 -5.33
N LEU A 322 13.65 6.64 -4.38
CA LEU A 322 12.89 7.85 -4.68
C LEU A 322 13.78 8.91 -5.36
N GLU A 323 15.00 9.14 -4.84
CA GLU A 323 15.98 10.04 -5.46
C GLU A 323 16.34 9.57 -6.88
N PHE A 324 16.60 8.28 -7.07
CA PHE A 324 16.96 7.70 -8.35
C PHE A 324 15.84 7.84 -9.40
N LEU A 325 14.61 7.44 -9.05
CA LEU A 325 13.47 7.48 -9.96
C LEU A 325 13.08 8.91 -10.32
N THR A 326 13.14 9.85 -9.37
CA THR A 326 12.82 11.27 -9.64
C THR A 326 13.88 11.95 -10.51
N LYS A 327 15.16 11.58 -10.36
CA LYS A 327 16.25 12.07 -11.21
C LYS A 327 16.07 11.64 -12.67
N TYR A 328 15.66 10.40 -12.91
CA TYR A 328 15.63 9.76 -14.23
C TYR A 328 14.22 9.56 -14.83
N ASP A 329 13.19 10.20 -14.26
CA ASP A 329 11.85 10.19 -14.84
C ASP A 329 11.88 10.77 -16.27
N THR A 330 11.45 9.99 -17.26
CA THR A 330 11.50 10.39 -18.68
C THR A 330 10.57 11.56 -19.03
N LYS A 331 9.62 11.92 -18.16
CA LYS A 331 8.71 13.05 -18.38
C LYS A 331 9.14 14.34 -17.68
N ARG A 332 9.74 14.24 -16.50
CA ARG A 332 10.00 15.38 -15.60
C ARG A 332 11.30 15.26 -14.80
N GLY A 333 12.14 14.28 -15.11
CA GLY A 333 13.40 14.06 -14.42
C GLY A 333 14.37 15.20 -14.67
N SER A 334 15.26 15.42 -13.69
CA SER A 334 16.29 16.46 -13.79
C SER A 334 17.39 16.09 -14.80
N THR A 335 17.48 14.83 -15.21
CA THR A 335 18.61 14.34 -16.03
C THR A 335 18.18 13.17 -16.91
N ASN A 336 18.73 13.11 -18.12
CA ASN A 336 18.56 11.94 -18.97
C ASN A 336 19.23 10.70 -18.35
N PRO A 337 18.62 9.51 -18.49
CA PRO A 337 19.25 8.24 -18.11
C PRO A 337 20.64 8.09 -18.76
N PRO A 338 21.69 7.75 -17.99
CA PRO A 338 23.03 7.57 -18.55
C PRO A 338 23.11 6.29 -19.38
N ALA A 339 24.07 6.21 -20.31
CA ALA A 339 24.17 5.09 -21.27
C ALA A 339 24.37 3.69 -20.64
N TRP A 340 24.84 3.62 -19.39
CA TRP A 340 24.98 2.36 -18.67
C TRP A 340 23.68 1.86 -18.04
N LEU A 341 22.66 2.72 -17.92
CA LEU A 341 21.37 2.40 -17.35
C LEU A 341 20.42 1.91 -18.44
N CYS A 342 19.84 0.74 -18.22
CA CYS A 342 18.88 0.06 -19.09
C CYS A 342 19.39 -0.13 -20.53
N ASN A 343 20.71 -0.32 -20.68
CA ASN A 343 21.40 -0.38 -21.97
C ASN A 343 21.08 0.82 -22.90
N ALA A 344 20.74 1.97 -22.30
CA ALA A 344 20.41 3.25 -22.96
C ALA A 344 19.14 3.28 -23.85
N PHE A 345 18.16 2.41 -23.56
CA PHE A 345 16.87 2.19 -24.26
C PHE A 345 16.95 1.46 -25.60
#